data_AF-T0ZRR3-F1
#
_entry.id   AF-T0ZRR3-F1
#
_cell.length_a   1.000
_cell.length_b   1.000
_cell.length_c   1.000
_cell.angle_alpha   90.00
_cell.angle_beta   90.00
_cell.angle_gamma   90.00
#
_symmetry.space_group_name_H-M   'P 1'
#
loop_
_entity.id
_entity.type
_entity.pdbx_description
1 polymer ?
#
loop_
_entity_poly.entity_id
_entity_poly.type
_entity_poly.pdbx_seq_one_letter_code
_entity_poly.pdbx_strand_id
1 'polypeptide(L)'
;MDAIFAFVASAPNGVKLLARGMGRSYGDAACCAGGYLSAREDFLDVFEFDPVKEELRASSGFSLDEIMRRLIPKGYFVHVTPGTRYVTLGGAIAADIHGKNHHKDGSFINHV
;
A
#
# COMPACT_ATOMS: atom_id res chain seq x y z
N MET A 1 14.22 3.34 -2.69
CA MET A 1 14.81 3.63 -1.34
C MET A 1 15.05 5.13 -1.17
N ASP A 2 15.48 5.81 -2.23
CA ASP A 2 15.77 7.26 -2.22
C ASP A 2 14.56 8.15 -1.88
N ALA A 3 13.35 7.78 -2.31
CA ALA A 3 12.15 8.57 -2.04
C ALA A 3 11.79 8.66 -0.55
N ILE A 4 11.98 7.58 0.22
CA ILE A 4 11.73 7.60 1.67
C ILE A 4 12.74 8.53 2.35
N PHE A 5 14.02 8.41 2.02
CA PHE A 5 15.05 9.26 2.59
C PHE A 5 14.86 10.72 2.20
N ALA A 6 14.49 11.00 0.95
CA ALA A 6 14.16 12.35 0.48
C ALA A 6 12.96 12.92 1.25
N PHE A 7 11.89 12.14 1.44
CA PHE A 7 10.73 12.56 2.22
C PHE A 7 11.10 12.87 3.68
N VAL A 8 11.83 11.96 4.34
CA VAL A 8 12.26 12.15 5.73
C VAL A 8 13.22 13.35 5.86
N ALA A 9 14.14 13.53 4.92
CA ALA A 9 15.10 14.63 4.93
C ALA A 9 14.47 15.99 4.56
N SER A 10 13.36 16.01 3.82
CA SER A 10 12.66 17.25 3.45
C SER A 10 11.97 17.94 4.64
N ALA A 11 11.79 17.20 5.73
CA ALA A 11 11.04 17.64 6.89
C ALA A 11 11.96 18.29 7.93
N PRO A 12 11.63 19.50 8.44
CA PRO A 12 12.39 20.12 9.52
C PRO A 12 12.48 19.23 10.77
N ASN A 13 13.57 19.34 11.53
CA ASN A 13 13.72 18.59 12.77
C ASN A 13 12.56 18.86 13.74
N GLY A 14 12.01 17.79 14.33
CA GLY A 14 10.92 17.88 15.30
C GLY A 14 9.50 17.95 14.71
N VAL A 15 9.34 17.88 13.38
CA VAL A 15 8.01 17.77 12.76
C VAL A 15 7.56 16.32 12.66
N LYS A 16 6.24 16.11 12.73
CA LYS A 16 5.63 14.79 12.53
C LYS A 16 5.61 14.44 11.04
N LEU A 17 5.98 13.21 10.73
CA LEU A 17 5.90 12.64 9.39
C LEU A 17 4.92 11.48 9.40
N LEU A 18 4.08 11.39 8.37
CA LEU A 18 3.16 10.27 8.22
C LEU A 18 3.04 9.87 6.75
N ALA A 19 3.17 8.58 6.48
CA ALA A 19 2.90 8.05 5.15
C ALA A 19 1.40 8.14 4.87
N ARG A 20 1.02 8.61 3.68
CA ARG A 20 -0.38 8.68 3.26
C ARG A 20 -0.61 7.93 1.95
N GLY A 21 -1.48 6.91 2.02
CA GLY A 21 -2.03 6.24 0.85
C GLY A 21 -3.18 7.03 0.22
N MET A 22 -4.18 6.33 -0.33
CA MET A 22 -5.32 6.95 -1.03
C MET A 22 -6.41 7.55 -0.10
N GLY A 23 -6.14 7.69 1.20
CA GLY A 23 -7.07 8.31 2.16
C GLY A 23 -8.41 7.57 2.30
N ARG A 24 -8.40 6.23 2.31
CA ARG A 24 -9.61 5.40 2.47
C ARG A 24 -9.88 4.93 3.90
N SER A 25 -8.98 5.20 4.83
CA SER A 25 -9.34 5.13 6.25
C SER A 25 -10.33 6.25 6.55
N TYR A 26 -11.42 5.92 7.25
CA TYR A 26 -12.44 6.89 7.63
C TYR A 26 -12.01 7.78 8.79
N GLY A 27 -11.11 7.27 9.63
CA GLY A 27 -10.60 7.98 10.80
C GLY A 27 -9.39 8.87 10.49
N ASP A 28 -8.65 9.19 11.54
CA ASP A 28 -7.48 10.06 11.52
C ASP A 28 -6.15 9.32 11.33
N ALA A 29 -6.18 8.00 11.11
CA ALA A 29 -4.98 7.16 10.95
C ALA A 29 -4.03 7.63 9.84
N ALA A 30 -4.53 8.38 8.85
CA ALA A 30 -3.74 8.96 7.76
C ALA A 30 -3.71 10.50 7.80
N CYS A 31 -3.99 11.11 8.96
CA CYS A 31 -3.99 12.55 9.19
C CYS A 31 -2.81 12.97 10.06
N CYS A 32 -2.12 14.05 9.68
CA CYS A 32 -0.95 14.55 10.39
C CYS A 32 -1.08 16.06 10.61
N ALA A 33 -1.83 16.48 11.64
CA ALA A 33 -2.04 17.89 11.94
C ALA A 33 -0.72 18.57 12.30
N GLY A 34 -0.38 19.64 11.57
CA GLY A 34 0.87 20.38 11.75
C GLY A 34 2.14 19.61 11.35
N GLY A 35 2.00 18.49 10.63
CA GLY A 35 3.11 17.71 10.11
C GLY A 35 3.05 17.54 8.60
N TYR A 36 3.91 16.66 8.08
CA TYR A 36 4.07 16.40 6.66
C TYR A 36 3.50 15.01 6.31
N LEU A 37 2.74 14.97 5.22
CA LEU A 37 2.20 13.75 4.65
C LEU A 37 2.98 13.42 3.38
N SER A 38 3.27 12.14 3.19
CA SER A 38 3.92 11.69 1.96
C SER A 38 2.94 11.74 0.78
N ALA A 39 3.42 12.02 -0.43
CA ALA A 39 2.66 11.72 -1.64
C ALA A 39 2.85 10.24 -1.99
N ARG A 40 1.79 9.53 -2.39
CA ARG A 40 1.95 8.12 -2.77
C ARG A 40 2.78 7.98 -4.05
N GLU A 41 2.76 9.00 -4.90
CA GLU A 41 3.41 9.07 -6.20
C GLU A 41 4.93 8.91 -6.09
N ASP A 42 5.49 9.32 -4.96
CA ASP A 42 6.91 9.15 -4.63
C ASP A 42 7.30 7.67 -4.41
N PHE A 43 6.32 6.76 -4.27
CA PHE A 43 6.53 5.34 -3.97
C PHE A 43 5.93 4.42 -5.05
N LEU A 44 6.22 4.68 -6.32
CA LEU A 44 5.74 3.92 -7.49
C LEU A 44 6.86 3.33 -8.37
N ASP A 45 8.06 3.16 -7.82
CA ASP A 45 9.29 2.82 -8.53
C ASP A 45 9.50 1.32 -8.82
N VAL A 46 8.97 0.41 -8.00
CA VAL A 46 9.21 -1.04 -8.10
C VAL A 46 7.92 -1.80 -8.39
N PHE A 47 7.94 -2.65 -9.42
CA PHE A 47 6.89 -3.63 -9.69
C PHE A 47 7.49 -4.87 -10.38
N GLU A 48 7.79 -5.90 -9.60
CA GLU A 48 8.48 -7.11 -10.02
C GLU A 48 7.60 -8.31 -9.61
N PHE A 49 7.18 -9.12 -10.58
CA PHE A 49 6.34 -10.29 -10.34
C PHE A 49 7.06 -11.56 -10.78
N ASP A 50 7.24 -12.51 -9.87
CA ASP A 50 7.78 -13.85 -10.14
C ASP A 50 6.62 -14.85 -10.30
N PRO A 51 6.30 -15.30 -11.53
CA PRO A 51 5.21 -16.23 -11.76
C PRO A 51 5.53 -17.67 -11.34
N VAL A 52 6.80 -18.00 -11.06
CA VAL A 52 7.18 -19.35 -10.58
C VAL A 52 6.94 -19.46 -9.09
N LYS A 53 7.21 -18.39 -8.34
CA LYS A 53 6.96 -18.31 -6.90
C LYS A 53 5.59 -17.73 -6.53
N GLU A 54 4.90 -17.14 -7.49
CA GLU A 54 3.67 -16.38 -7.30
C GLU A 54 3.85 -15.16 -6.37
N GLU A 55 5.05 -14.58 -6.35
CA GLU A 55 5.42 -13.47 -5.47
C GLU A 55 5.43 -12.14 -6.22
N LEU A 56 4.82 -11.11 -5.63
CA LEU A 56 4.89 -9.73 -6.11
C LEU A 56 5.73 -8.89 -5.15
N ARG A 57 6.81 -8.30 -5.67
CA ARG A 57 7.52 -7.20 -5.02
C ARG A 57 7.09 -5.90 -5.67
N ALA A 58 6.42 -5.03 -4.90
CA ALA A 58 5.93 -3.75 -5.40
C ALA A 58 6.11 -2.62 -4.38
N SER A 59 6.26 -1.39 -4.87
CA SER A 59 6.32 -0.21 -4.02
C SER A 59 4.98 0.07 -3.33
N SER A 60 5.05 0.61 -2.12
CA SER A 60 3.90 0.79 -1.24
C SER A 60 2.83 1.77 -1.78
N GLY A 61 3.17 2.61 -2.76
CA GLY A 61 2.25 3.58 -3.38
C GLY A 61 1.31 2.98 -4.42
N PHE A 62 1.58 1.77 -4.93
CA PHE A 62 0.69 1.10 -5.89
C PHE A 62 -0.64 0.79 -5.24
N SER A 63 -1.74 1.06 -5.95
CA SER A 63 -3.07 0.63 -5.54
C SER A 63 -3.35 -0.84 -5.86
N LEU A 64 -4.28 -1.45 -5.13
CA LEU A 64 -4.75 -2.79 -5.47
C LEU A 64 -5.42 -2.82 -6.86
N ASP A 65 -6.06 -1.73 -7.31
CA ASP A 65 -6.53 -1.59 -8.70
C ASP A 65 -5.38 -1.72 -9.70
N GLU A 66 -4.30 -0.97 -9.51
CA GLU A 66 -3.13 -0.98 -10.40
C GLU A 66 -2.45 -2.35 -10.41
N ILE A 67 -2.31 -2.98 -9.24
CA ILE A 67 -1.77 -4.34 -9.09
C ILE A 67 -2.65 -5.34 -9.85
N MET A 68 -3.95 -5.37 -9.58
CA MET A 68 -4.88 -6.30 -10.22
C MET A 68 -4.94 -6.12 -11.74
N ARG A 69 -4.92 -4.89 -12.27
CA ARG A 69 -4.89 -4.65 -13.72
C ARG A 69 -3.67 -5.26 -14.40
N ARG A 70 -2.54 -5.38 -13.70
CA ARG A 70 -1.29 -5.97 -14.22
C ARG A 70 -1.22 -7.50 -14.03
N LEU A 71 -1.85 -8.01 -12.97
CA LEU A 71 -1.80 -9.44 -12.61
C LEU A 71 -2.94 -10.27 -13.20
N ILE A 72 -4.16 -9.72 -13.30
CA ILE A 72 -5.33 -10.44 -13.83
C ILE A 72 -5.10 -10.97 -15.25
N PRO A 73 -4.53 -10.21 -16.21
CA PRO A 73 -4.25 -10.73 -17.55
C PRO A 73 -3.27 -11.90 -17.57
N LYS A 74 -2.50 -12.10 -16.50
CA LYS A 74 -1.54 -13.19 -16.32
C LYS A 74 -2.13 -14.39 -15.56
N GLY A 75 -3.40 -14.32 -15.17
CA GLY A 75 -4.09 -15.37 -14.41
C GLY A 75 -3.96 -15.25 -12.88
N TYR A 76 -3.41 -14.14 -12.37
CA TYR A 76 -3.18 -13.95 -10.94
C TYR A 76 -4.12 -12.91 -10.33
N PHE A 77 -4.47 -13.10 -9.07
CA PHE A 77 -5.34 -12.21 -8.30
C PHE A 77 -4.76 -11.98 -6.91
N VAL A 78 -5.08 -10.86 -6.28
CA VAL A 78 -4.61 -10.57 -4.91
C VAL A 78 -5.37 -11.43 -3.89
N HIS A 79 -4.69 -12.00 -2.90
CA HIS A 79 -5.33 -12.90 -1.93
C HIS A 79 -6.45 -12.23 -1.13
N VAL A 80 -6.29 -10.96 -0.73
CA VAL A 80 -7.28 -10.23 0.07
C VAL A 80 -7.76 -9.00 -0.70
N THR A 81 -9.09 -8.90 -0.88
CA THR A 81 -9.75 -7.73 -1.49
C THR A 81 -10.72 -7.06 -0.51
N PRO A 82 -10.46 -5.80 -0.12
CA PRO A 82 -11.42 -5.04 0.68
C PRO A 82 -12.59 -4.57 -0.21
N GLY A 83 -13.60 -3.94 0.40
CA GLY A 83 -14.78 -3.43 -0.33
C GLY A 83 -14.50 -2.40 -1.43
N THR A 84 -13.29 -1.85 -1.50
CA THR A 84 -12.83 -0.98 -2.59
C THR A 84 -11.38 -1.23 -2.96
N ARG A 85 -11.11 -1.35 -4.26
CA ARG A 85 -9.75 -1.54 -4.79
C ARG A 85 -8.89 -0.26 -4.82
N TYR A 86 -9.46 0.89 -4.47
CA TYR A 86 -8.78 2.19 -4.43
C TYR A 86 -8.06 2.43 -3.10
N VAL A 87 -7.26 1.45 -2.67
CA VAL A 87 -6.36 1.50 -1.51
C VAL A 87 -4.94 1.20 -1.97
N THR A 88 -3.93 1.84 -1.37
CA THR A 88 -2.52 1.52 -1.67
C THR A 88 -2.08 0.24 -0.96
N LEU A 89 -1.04 -0.43 -1.48
CA LEU A 89 -0.39 -1.57 -0.86
C LEU A 89 0.09 -1.23 0.56
N GLY A 90 0.75 -0.08 0.73
CA GLY A 90 1.19 0.39 2.05
C GLY A 90 0.02 0.63 3.01
N GLY A 91 -1.10 1.17 2.52
CA GLY A 91 -2.30 1.36 3.34
C GLY A 91 -2.98 0.04 3.70
N ALA A 92 -2.98 -0.92 2.78
CA ALA A 92 -3.52 -2.27 3.00
C ALA A 92 -2.74 -3.00 4.11
N ILE A 93 -1.41 -2.91 4.08
CA ILE A 93 -0.52 -3.47 5.10
C ILE A 93 -0.69 -2.73 6.44
N ALA A 94 -0.64 -1.40 6.43
CA ALA A 94 -0.70 -0.60 7.66
C ALA A 94 -2.01 -0.76 8.45
N ALA A 95 -3.12 -1.00 7.74
CA ALA A 95 -4.43 -1.24 8.35
C ALA A 95 -4.78 -2.72 8.52
N ASP A 96 -3.88 -3.63 8.16
CA ASP A 96 -4.10 -5.07 8.05
C ASP A 96 -5.51 -5.41 7.52
N ILE A 97 -5.79 -4.93 6.31
CA ILE A 97 -7.15 -4.99 5.76
C ILE A 97 -7.62 -6.44 5.60
N HIS A 98 -8.93 -6.65 5.63
CA HIS A 98 -9.54 -7.94 5.38
C HIS A 98 -10.57 -7.88 4.26
N GLY A 99 -10.88 -9.05 3.70
CA GLY A 99 -11.87 -9.22 2.64
C GLY A 99 -13.03 -10.12 3.07
N LYS A 100 -13.94 -10.37 2.12
CA LYS A 100 -15.07 -11.30 2.33
C LYS A 100 -14.61 -12.74 2.62
N ASN A 101 -13.40 -13.07 2.19
CA ASN A 101 -12.74 -14.36 2.33
C ASN A 101 -11.95 -14.51 3.65
N HIS A 102 -11.98 -13.53 4.56
CA HIS A 102 -11.17 -13.54 5.78
C HIS A 102 -11.30 -14.82 6.63
N HIS A 103 -12.50 -15.41 6.68
CA HIS A 103 -12.77 -16.66 7.39
C HIS A 103 -12.00 -17.88 6.85
N LYS A 104 -11.40 -17.80 5.65
CA LYS A 104 -10.61 -18.85 5.02
C LYS A 104 -9.15 -18.44 4.84
N ASP A 105 -8.94 -17.23 4.35
CA ASP A 105 -7.62 -16.78 3.88
C ASP A 105 -6.92 -15.83 4.87
N GLY A 106 -7.62 -15.32 5.88
CA GLY A 106 -7.09 -14.36 6.84
C GLY A 106 -7.11 -12.90 6.33
N SER A 107 -6.27 -12.07 6.93
CA SER A 107 -6.09 -10.66 6.60
C SER A 107 -4.88 -10.44 5.68
N PHE A 108 -4.66 -9.19 5.27
CA PHE A 108 -3.63 -8.88 4.27
C PHE A 108 -2.23 -9.30 4.73
N ILE A 109 -1.89 -9.15 6.01
CA ILE A 109 -0.58 -9.50 6.55
C ILE A 109 -0.28 -11.01 6.51
N ASN A 110 -1.29 -11.87 6.42
CA ASN A 110 -1.07 -13.31 6.24
C ASN A 110 -0.39 -13.65 4.90
N HIS A 111 -0.29 -12.69 3.97
CA HIS A 111 0.25 -12.85 2.62
C HIS A 111 1.42 -11.91 2.31
N VAL A 112 2.13 -11.43 3.33
CA VAL A 112 3.31 -10.54 3.20
C VAL A 112 4.59 -11.27 3.57
#